data_AF-A0A540LVC7-F1
#
_entry.id   AF-A0A540LVC7-F1
#
_cell.length_a   1.000
_cell.length_b   1.000
_cell.length_c   1.000
_cell.angle_alpha   90.00
_cell.angle_beta   90.00
_cell.angle_gamma   90.00
#
_symmetry.space_group_name_H-M   'P 1'
#
loop_
_entity.id
_entity.type
_entity.pdbx_description
1 polymer ?
#
loop_
_entity_poly.entity_id
_entity_poly.type
_entity_poly.pdbx_seq_one_letter_code
_entity_poly.pdbx_strand_id
1 'polypeptide(L)'
;MQAAEVEEILAEYGIEAQEYTPVVNALRKKPQAWLDFMMKFELGLEKPDPRRALHSALTIAVAYVLGGAVPLLPYVFFPRAREALVASVVVTLLALLIFGYAKGRFTDNKPFSSAFQTAFIGAIASATAFGLAKAIHP
;
A
#
# COMPACT_ATOMS: atom_id res chain seq x y z
N MET A 1 20.21 -17.74 21.84
CA MET A 1 19.71 -16.94 20.71
C MET A 1 18.64 -15.99 21.20
N GLN A 2 17.37 -16.38 21.39
CA GLN A 2 16.27 -15.45 21.68
C GLN A 2 16.49 -14.47 22.85
N ALA A 3 17.13 -14.89 23.95
CA ALA A 3 17.31 -13.99 25.09
C ALA A 3 18.43 -12.96 24.94
N ALA A 4 19.43 -13.26 24.10
CA ALA A 4 20.47 -12.30 23.81
C ALA A 4 19.90 -11.12 23.01
N GLU A 5 18.91 -11.36 22.15
CA GLU A 5 18.21 -10.32 21.37
C GLU A 5 17.45 -9.35 22.31
N VAL A 6 16.75 -9.88 23.32
CA VAL A 6 16.06 -9.04 24.32
C VAL A 6 17.04 -8.25 25.20
N GLU A 7 18.17 -8.85 25.58
CA GLU A 7 19.24 -8.19 26.34
C GLU A 7 19.89 -7.07 25.51
N GLU A 8 20.15 -7.31 24.22
CA GLU A 8 20.70 -6.33 23.27
C GLU A 8 19.75 -5.15 23.06
N ILE A 9 18.46 -5.41 22.85
CA ILE A 9 17.43 -4.37 22.76
C ILE A 9 17.46 -3.50 24.02
N LEU A 10 17.42 -4.09 25.22
CA LEU A 10 17.39 -3.32 26.48
C LEU A 10 18.69 -2.54 26.72
N ALA A 11 19.83 -3.09 26.32
CA ALA A 11 21.11 -2.41 26.38
C ALA A 11 21.18 -1.21 25.42
N GLU A 12 20.56 -1.28 24.23
CA GLU A 12 20.46 -0.16 23.28
C GLU A 12 19.67 1.03 23.86
N TYR A 13 18.71 0.76 24.75
CA TYR A 13 18.01 1.80 25.53
C TYR A 13 18.80 2.31 26.75
N GLY A 14 20.04 1.85 26.95
CA GLY A 14 20.91 2.29 28.04
C GLY A 14 20.62 1.64 29.39
N ILE A 15 19.89 0.51 29.42
CA ILE A 15 19.60 -0.22 30.66
C ILE A 15 20.82 -1.06 31.04
N GLU A 16 21.26 -1.00 32.29
CA GLU A 16 22.43 -1.75 32.74
C GLU A 16 22.14 -3.25 32.91
N ALA A 17 23.16 -4.09 32.74
CA ALA A 17 23.01 -5.56 32.81
C ALA A 17 22.40 -6.06 34.12
N GLN A 18 22.73 -5.40 35.24
CA GLN A 18 22.16 -5.71 36.55
C GLN A 18 20.65 -5.45 36.64
N GLU A 19 20.12 -4.55 35.81
CA GLU A 19 18.72 -4.13 35.81
C GLU A 19 17.89 -4.94 34.81
N TYR A 20 18.41 -5.24 33.60
CA TYR A 20 17.65 -6.01 32.62
C TYR A 20 17.71 -7.53 32.83
N THR A 21 18.76 -8.08 33.46
CA THR A 21 18.90 -9.54 33.64
C THR A 21 17.71 -10.16 34.41
N PRO A 22 17.21 -9.56 35.51
CA PRO A 22 16.00 -10.03 36.17
C PRO A 22 14.75 -9.93 35.28
N VAL A 23 14.64 -8.88 34.46
CA VAL A 23 13.51 -8.65 33.54
C VAL A 23 13.46 -9.73 32.47
N VAL A 24 14.60 -10.04 31.84
CA VAL A 24 14.74 -11.10 30.84
C VAL A 24 14.36 -12.45 31.44
N ASN A 25 14.84 -12.75 32.65
CA ASN A 25 14.51 -13.99 33.35
C ASN A 25 13.03 -14.09 33.73
N ALA A 26 12.38 -12.97 34.06
CA ALA A 26 10.94 -12.93 34.32
C ALA A 26 10.12 -13.08 33.04
N LEU A 27 10.53 -12.43 31.94
CA LEU A 27 9.88 -12.56 30.63
C LEU A 27 9.98 -13.98 30.09
N ARG A 28 11.11 -14.68 30.28
CA ARG A 28 11.28 -16.09 29.88
C ARG A 28 10.23 -17.03 30.48
N LYS A 29 9.75 -16.71 31.69
CA LYS A 29 8.68 -17.48 32.37
C LYS A 29 7.28 -17.18 31.82
N LYS A 30 7.13 -16.13 30.99
CA LYS A 30 5.87 -15.67 30.41
C LYS A 30 5.98 -15.63 28.88
N PRO A 31 5.86 -16.78 28.19
CA PRO A 31 6.12 -16.89 26.75
C PRO A 31 5.29 -15.93 25.90
N GLN A 32 4.08 -15.58 26.33
CA GLN A 32 3.22 -14.65 25.59
C GLN A 32 3.68 -13.20 25.71
N ALA A 33 4.13 -12.77 26.90
CA ALA A 33 4.72 -11.45 27.10
C ALA A 33 6.09 -11.33 26.41
N TRP A 34 6.86 -12.43 26.39
CA TRP A 34 8.11 -12.53 25.64
C TRP A 34 7.88 -12.32 24.13
N LEU A 35 6.92 -13.06 23.55
CA LEU A 35 6.59 -12.97 22.13
C LEU A 35 6.08 -11.58 21.76
N ASP A 36 5.23 -10.97 22.60
CA ASP A 36 4.72 -9.61 22.39
C ASP A 36 5.84 -8.57 22.44
N PHE A 37 6.82 -8.74 23.35
CA PHE A 37 7.99 -7.88 23.44
C PHE A 37 8.85 -7.98 22.17
N MET A 38 9.22 -9.19 21.75
CA MET A 38 10.03 -9.37 20.53
C MET A 38 9.29 -8.87 19.29
N MET A 39 8.00 -9.20 19.11
CA MET A 39 7.23 -8.68 17.97
C MET A 39 7.25 -7.16 17.90
N LYS A 40 7.14 -6.48 19.04
CA LYS A 40 7.09 -5.02 19.09
C LYS A 40 8.47 -4.37 18.92
N PHE A 41 9.47 -4.84 19.65
CA PHE A 41 10.76 -4.15 19.77
C PHE A 41 11.83 -4.68 18.81
N GLU A 42 11.76 -5.94 18.40
CA GLU A 42 12.69 -6.52 17.44
C GLU A 42 12.17 -6.35 16.00
N LEU A 43 10.91 -6.74 15.77
CA LEU A 43 10.33 -6.78 14.43
C LEU A 43 9.56 -5.51 14.04
N GLY A 44 9.26 -4.63 15.00
CA GLY A 44 8.43 -3.45 14.78
C GLY A 44 6.99 -3.79 14.36
N LEU A 45 6.51 -5.00 14.68
CA LEU A 45 5.22 -5.52 14.27
C LEU A 45 4.17 -5.31 15.36
N GLU A 46 3.00 -4.83 14.95
CA GLU A 46 1.79 -4.89 15.76
C GLU A 46 1.08 -6.24 15.54
N LYS A 47 0.36 -6.72 16.55
CA LYS A 47 -0.46 -7.94 16.41
C LYS A 47 -1.45 -7.76 15.26
N PRO A 48 -1.41 -8.61 14.22
CA PRO A 48 -2.35 -8.50 13.12
C PRO A 48 -3.76 -8.85 13.59
N ASP A 49 -4.72 -7.97 13.31
CA ASP A 49 -6.14 -8.24 13.52
C ASP A 49 -6.64 -9.17 12.38
N PRO A 50 -7.09 -10.40 12.68
CA PRO A 50 -7.54 -11.35 11.66
C PRO A 50 -8.74 -10.84 10.86
N ARG A 51 -9.59 -9.96 11.42
CA ARG A 51 -10.72 -9.36 10.69
C ARG A 51 -10.24 -8.31 9.68
N ARG A 52 -9.13 -7.62 9.98
CA ARG A 52 -8.53 -6.61 9.10
C ARG A 52 -8.07 -7.20 7.77
N ALA A 53 -7.67 -8.47 7.74
CA ALA A 53 -7.25 -9.15 6.52
C ALA A 53 -8.39 -9.25 5.49
N LEU A 54 -9.57 -9.72 5.92
CA LEU A 54 -10.74 -9.84 5.04
C LEU A 54 -11.27 -8.48 4.60
N HIS A 55 -11.35 -7.51 5.52
CA HIS A 55 -11.75 -6.15 5.18
C HIS A 55 -10.80 -5.52 4.16
N SER A 56 -9.49 -5.69 4.32
CA SER A 56 -8.49 -5.19 3.38
C SER A 56 -8.66 -5.81 1.99
N ALA A 57 -8.79 -7.14 1.93
CA ALA A 57 -8.99 -7.87 0.68
C ALA A 57 -10.25 -7.40 -0.07
N LEU A 58 -11.39 -7.30 0.63
CA LEU A 58 -12.65 -6.85 0.04
C LEU A 58 -12.55 -5.39 -0.45
N THR A 59 -11.93 -4.52 0.34
CA THR A 59 -11.78 -3.10 0.00
C THR A 59 -10.94 -2.93 -1.27
N ILE A 60 -9.82 -3.65 -1.38
CA ILE A 60 -8.97 -3.63 -2.57
C ILE A 60 -9.72 -4.20 -3.78
N ALA A 61 -10.42 -5.33 -3.62
CA ALA A 61 -11.17 -5.95 -4.71
C ALA A 61 -12.24 -5.01 -5.27
N VAL A 62 -13.05 -4.41 -4.41
CA VAL A 62 -14.09 -3.46 -4.81
C VAL A 62 -13.46 -2.22 -5.44
N ALA A 63 -12.40 -1.65 -4.85
CA ALA A 63 -11.71 -0.51 -5.41
C ALA A 63 -11.13 -0.79 -6.80
N TYR A 64 -10.60 -2.00 -7.03
CA TYR A 64 -10.03 -2.39 -8.32
C TYR A 64 -11.11 -2.55 -9.39
N VAL A 65 -12.26 -3.16 -9.04
CA VAL A 65 -13.41 -3.28 -9.95
C VAL A 65 -13.94 -1.90 -10.32
N LEU A 66 -14.18 -1.03 -9.34
CA LEU A 66 -14.69 0.31 -9.60
C LEU A 66 -13.69 1.15 -10.40
N GLY A 67 -12.40 1.11 -10.03
CA GLY A 67 -11.34 1.82 -10.74
C GLY A 67 -11.15 1.34 -12.18
N GLY A 68 -11.21 0.02 -12.41
CA GLY A 68 -11.13 -0.57 -13.75
C GLY A 68 -12.37 -0.34 -14.61
N ALA A 69 -13.54 -0.15 -14.00
CA ALA A 69 -14.76 0.17 -14.72
C ALA A 69 -14.72 1.58 -15.35
N VAL A 70 -14.10 2.56 -14.68
CA VAL A 70 -14.02 3.96 -15.15
C VAL A 70 -13.53 4.11 -16.60
N PRO A 71 -12.37 3.57 -17.01
CA PRO A 71 -11.92 3.66 -18.41
C PRO A 71 -12.81 2.90 -19.39
N LEU A 72 -13.54 1.89 -18.94
CA LEU A 72 -14.41 1.06 -19.79
C LEU A 72 -15.79 1.69 -20.01
N LEU A 73 -16.25 2.56 -19.09
CA LEU A 73 -17.58 3.17 -19.15
C LEU A 73 -17.88 3.82 -20.53
N PRO A 74 -16.98 4.62 -21.14
CA PRO A 74 -17.28 5.23 -22.43
C PRO A 74 -17.53 4.22 -23.56
N TYR A 75 -16.92 3.03 -23.51
CA TYR A 75 -17.14 1.98 -24.51
C TYR A 75 -18.54 1.36 -24.45
N VAL A 76 -19.26 1.54 -23.34
CA VAL A 76 -20.67 1.11 -23.21
C VAL A 76 -21.61 2.07 -23.94
N PHE A 77 -21.26 3.37 -24.01
CA PHE A 77 -22.14 4.42 -24.53
C PHE A 77 -21.79 4.86 -25.96
N PHE A 78 -20.53 4.74 -26.37
CA PHE A 78 -20.06 5.17 -27.69
C PHE A 78 -19.92 3.95 -28.64
N PRO A 79 -20.69 3.88 -29.74
CA PRO A 79 -20.62 2.75 -30.67
C PRO A 79 -19.31 2.70 -31.47
N ARG A 80 -18.65 3.85 -31.64
CA ARG A 80 -17.40 3.98 -32.39
C ARG A 80 -16.23 3.93 -31.44
N ALA A 81 -15.38 2.92 -31.60
CA ALA A 81 -14.20 2.70 -30.75
C ALA A 81 -13.28 3.93 -30.65
N ARG A 82 -13.09 4.69 -31.73
CA ARG A 82 -12.25 5.90 -31.72
C ARG A 82 -12.82 7.02 -30.86
N GLU A 83 -14.13 7.21 -30.89
CA GLU A 83 -14.82 8.22 -30.07
C GLU A 83 -14.84 7.78 -28.59
N ALA A 84 -15.12 6.49 -28.35
CA ALA A 84 -15.04 5.87 -27.02
C ALA A 84 -13.63 6.00 -26.40
N LEU A 85 -12.58 5.77 -27.19
CA LEU A 85 -11.20 5.88 -26.74
C LEU A 85 -10.86 7.30 -26.28
N VAL A 86 -11.22 8.32 -27.06
CA VAL A 86 -10.94 9.72 -26.68
C VAL A 86 -11.68 10.09 -25.39
N ALA A 87 -12.96 9.71 -25.28
CA ALA A 87 -13.75 9.92 -24.07
C ALA A 87 -13.14 9.15 -22.86
N SER A 88 -12.70 7.92 -23.07
CA SER A 88 -12.02 7.08 -22.06
C SER A 88 -10.74 7.71 -21.56
N VAL A 89 -9.90 8.26 -22.44
CA VAL A 89 -8.67 8.95 -22.05
C VAL A 89 -8.97 10.16 -21.16
N VAL A 90 -9.94 11.00 -21.54
CA VAL A 90 -10.30 12.19 -20.76
C VAL A 90 -10.85 11.81 -19.39
N VAL A 91 -11.81 10.87 -19.33
CA VAL A 91 -12.42 10.42 -18.07
C VAL A 91 -11.38 9.78 -17.15
N THR A 92 -10.49 8.95 -17.70
CA THR A 92 -9.44 8.28 -16.92
C THR A 92 -8.40 9.27 -16.41
N LEU A 93 -7.99 10.26 -17.21
CA LEU A 93 -7.08 11.30 -16.76
C LEU A 93 -7.68 12.12 -15.62
N LEU A 94 -8.95 12.51 -15.72
CA LEU A 94 -9.65 13.21 -14.65
C LEU A 94 -9.73 12.35 -13.38
N ALA A 95 -10.08 11.07 -13.53
CA ALA A 95 -10.11 10.14 -12.41
C ALA A 95 -8.73 10.01 -11.74
N LEU A 96 -7.65 9.82 -12.50
CA LEU A 96 -6.28 9.71 -11.98
C LEU A 96 -5.84 10.98 -11.25
N LEU A 97 -6.21 12.17 -11.74
CA LEU A 97 -5.94 13.43 -11.07
C LEU A 97 -6.70 13.54 -9.74
N ILE A 98 -8.00 13.19 -9.73
CA ILE A 98 -8.83 13.21 -8.51
C ILE A 98 -8.31 12.21 -7.48
N PHE A 99 -8.06 10.97 -7.89
CA PHE A 99 -7.54 9.92 -7.01
C PHE A 99 -6.13 10.24 -6.51
N GLY A 100 -5.26 10.76 -7.36
CA GLY A 100 -3.91 11.17 -6.95
C GLY A 100 -3.93 12.37 -5.99
N TYR A 101 -4.85 13.34 -6.19
CA TYR A 101 -5.05 14.43 -5.23
C TYR A 101 -5.54 13.92 -3.87
N ALA A 102 -6.55 13.05 -3.88
CA ALA A 102 -7.08 12.42 -2.67
C ALA A 102 -6.00 11.63 -1.94
N LYS A 103 -5.24 10.80 -2.67
CA LYS A 103 -4.08 10.06 -2.14
C LYS A 103 -3.08 11.01 -1.46
N GLY A 104 -2.69 12.09 -2.14
CA GLY A 104 -1.75 13.06 -1.57
C GLY A 104 -2.26 13.69 -0.28
N ARG A 105 -3.56 14.03 -0.22
CA ARG A 105 -4.20 14.58 0.99
C ARG A 105 -4.21 13.60 2.17
N PHE A 106 -4.39 12.31 1.93
CA PHE A 106 -4.44 11.30 2.98
C PHE A 106 -3.07 10.79 3.45
N THR A 107 -2.01 10.98 2.66
CA THR A 107 -0.66 10.48 2.96
C THR A 107 0.31 11.61 3.36
N ASP A 108 -0.19 12.75 3.84
CA ASP A 108 0.59 13.95 4.22
C ASP A 108 1.60 14.42 3.15
N ASN A 109 1.31 14.12 1.87
CA ASN A 109 2.12 14.49 0.73
C ASN A 109 1.51 15.72 0.03
N LYS A 110 2.31 16.43 -0.78
CA LYS A 110 1.81 17.57 -1.58
C LYS A 110 0.71 17.09 -2.55
N PRO A 111 -0.58 17.47 -2.38
CA PRO A 111 -1.70 16.84 -3.11
C PRO A 111 -1.61 16.99 -4.62
N PHE A 112 -1.25 18.18 -5.10
CA PHE A 112 -1.09 18.44 -6.53
C PHE A 112 0.06 17.62 -7.15
N SER A 113 1.17 17.47 -6.43
CA SER A 113 2.30 16.66 -6.92
C SER A 113 1.90 15.19 -7.04
N SER A 114 1.15 14.67 -6.07
CA SER A 114 0.64 13.30 -6.10
C SER A 114 -0.36 13.07 -7.25
N ALA A 115 -1.22 14.06 -7.53
CA ALA A 115 -2.14 14.05 -8.67
C ALA A 115 -1.39 13.95 -10.01
N PHE A 116 -0.44 14.85 -10.25
CA PHE A 116 0.35 14.85 -11.49
C PHE A 116 1.19 13.58 -11.65
N GLN A 117 1.81 13.10 -10.57
CA GLN A 117 2.58 11.86 -10.60
C GLN A 117 1.70 10.66 -10.97
N THR A 118 0.50 10.57 -10.39
CA THR A 118 -0.44 9.47 -10.66
C THR A 118 -0.93 9.49 -12.10
N ALA A 119 -1.29 10.68 -12.61
CA ALA A 119 -1.67 10.85 -14.02
C ALA A 119 -0.51 10.52 -14.97
N PHE A 120 0.72 10.94 -14.65
CA PHE A 120 1.90 10.70 -15.48
C PHE A 120 2.25 9.22 -15.59
N ILE A 121 2.21 8.48 -14.48
CA ILE A 121 2.41 7.02 -14.48
C ILE A 121 1.36 6.35 -15.36
N GLY A 122 0.08 6.74 -15.25
CA GLY A 122 -0.99 6.21 -16.09
C GLY A 122 -0.80 6.51 -17.58
N ALA A 123 -0.33 7.72 -17.92
CA ALA A 123 -0.03 8.11 -19.28
C ALA A 123 1.11 7.27 -19.89
N ILE A 124 2.20 7.05 -19.14
CA ILE A 124 3.31 6.20 -19.57
C ILE A 124 2.82 4.76 -19.79
N ALA A 125 2.13 4.18 -18.81
CA ALA A 125 1.63 2.81 -18.91
C ALA A 125 0.70 2.62 -20.13
N SER A 126 -0.20 3.58 -20.36
CA SER A 126 -1.11 3.56 -21.51
C SER A 126 -0.37 3.70 -22.84
N ALA A 127 0.62 4.60 -22.92
CA ALA A 127 1.45 4.78 -24.11
C ALA A 127 2.27 3.53 -24.43
N THR A 128 2.83 2.87 -23.41
CA THR A 128 3.55 1.60 -23.57
C THR A 128 2.63 0.49 -24.06
N ALA A 129 1.44 0.33 -23.44
CA ALA A 129 0.47 -0.68 -23.86
C ALA A 129 0.01 -0.47 -25.30
N PHE A 130 -0.29 0.77 -25.68
CA PHE A 130 -0.64 1.13 -27.06
C PHE A 130 0.50 0.86 -28.05
N GLY A 131 1.73 1.24 -27.70
CA GLY A 131 2.92 0.99 -28.51
C GLY A 131 3.14 -0.50 -28.76
N LEU A 132 3.00 -1.33 -27.72
CA LEU A 132 3.08 -2.79 -27.85
C LEU A 132 1.96 -3.37 -28.71
N ALA A 133 0.71 -2.94 -28.50
CA ALA A 133 -0.42 -3.39 -29.29
C ALA A 133 -0.22 -3.09 -30.79
N LYS A 134 0.26 -1.89 -31.12
CA LYS A 134 0.57 -1.49 -32.50
C LYS A 134 1.78 -2.23 -33.09
N ALA A 135 2.78 -2.57 -32.28
CA ALA A 135 3.93 -3.33 -32.75
C ALA A 135 3.58 -4.79 -33.09
N ILE A 136 2.63 -5.39 -32.36
CA ILE A 136 2.16 -6.76 -32.57
C ILE A 136 1.11 -6.82 -33.70
N HIS A 137 0.22 -5.82 -33.77
CA HIS A 137 -0.81 -5.69 -34.80
C HIS A 137 -0.61 -4.38 -35.57
N PRO A 138 0.24 -4.39 -36.63
CA PRO A 138 0.62 -3.19 -37.38
C PRO A 138 -0.52 -2.58 -38.21
#